data_AF-A2F737-F1
#
_entry.id   AF-A2F737-F1
#
_cell.length_a   1.000
_cell.length_b   1.000
_cell.length_c   1.000
_cell.angle_alpha   90.00
_cell.angle_beta   90.00
_cell.angle_gamma   90.00
#
_symmetry.space_group_name_H-M   'P 1'
#
loop_
_entity.id
_entity.type
_entity.pdbx_description
1 polymer ?
#
loop_
_entity_poly.entity_id
_entity_poly.type
_entity_poly.pdbx_seq_one_letter_code
_entity_poly.pdbx_strand_id
1 'polypeptide(L)'
;MSNITTFNDIKRNESPKPMYSGAGRKIGDSSNNNKKNNQNLFQGRAHRLDGTVVEPPKEEKKKPMPNTEPLPPMDGYEYRQEKVVVNALANIPRELDVNFWTWNLENMEDIQCKDMCLLNYCPCCVGPCCSPVRKADWCGILKRFTFWLLLFQLAYYIMTLCYSTDIGWMLEPSTSIVIKYGAMSTQKIRYDYQFWRLFTYMFLHGSWIHILFNSLGQFMFCLGCEKSWGYVRYIAIYFLSGILGGLVSAMKSANQISVGASAGIFGIMGAYAALILLLWSQLQGMAKIQLTTFLIMLPIMFICVSFLPHVDWAGHLGGVLGGIGLTFLIFCDKAEEKNRKWFILAGVIIIIICLAVPLPIIFTRK
;
A
#
# COMPACT_ATOMS: atom_id res chain seq x y z
N MET A 1 -46.88 14.77 -19.88
CA MET A 1 -47.07 15.96 -19.03
C MET A 1 -45.96 15.92 -17.98
N SER A 2 -44.79 16.50 -18.30
CA SER A 2 -44.29 17.82 -17.84
C SER A 2 -43.69 17.74 -16.43
N ASN A 3 -42.42 18.02 -16.12
CA ASN A 3 -41.46 18.95 -16.72
C ASN A 3 -39.99 18.55 -16.51
N ILE A 4 -39.15 19.00 -17.45
CA ILE A 4 -37.69 19.02 -17.49
C ILE A 4 -37.22 20.36 -16.92
N THR A 5 -36.10 20.40 -16.19
CA THR A 5 -35.35 21.64 -15.95
C THR A 5 -33.85 21.40 -16.16
N THR A 6 -33.38 21.90 -17.29
CA THR A 6 -31.98 22.16 -17.66
C THR A 6 -31.50 23.47 -17.05
N PHE A 7 -30.23 23.56 -16.64
CA PHE A 7 -29.56 24.83 -16.34
C PHE A 7 -28.24 24.93 -17.12
N ASN A 8 -28.33 25.55 -18.29
CA ASN A 8 -27.26 26.29 -18.96
C ASN A 8 -27.85 27.68 -19.19
N ASP A 9 -27.23 28.72 -18.62
CA ASP A 9 -27.11 30.08 -19.20
C ASP A 9 -26.73 31.10 -18.11
N ILE A 10 -25.43 31.34 -17.94
CA ILE A 10 -24.90 32.69 -17.67
C ILE A 10 -23.61 32.84 -18.49
N LYS A 11 -23.68 33.65 -19.55
CA LYS A 11 -22.54 34.07 -20.38
C LYS A 11 -22.26 35.56 -20.14
N ARG A 12 -20.95 35.84 -20.06
CA ARG A 12 -20.21 36.99 -20.66
C ARG A 12 -20.23 38.37 -20.00
N ASN A 13 -19.02 38.81 -19.62
CA ASN A 13 -18.24 39.99 -20.09
C ASN A 13 -17.30 40.41 -18.93
N GLU A 14 -16.09 40.93 -19.04
CA GLU A 14 -15.13 41.29 -20.10
C GLU A 14 -13.80 41.52 -19.35
N SER A 15 -12.65 41.22 -19.96
CA SER A 15 -11.31 41.59 -19.45
C SER A 15 -10.95 43.04 -19.80
N PRO A 16 -10.02 43.68 -19.06
CA PRO A 16 -8.74 44.00 -19.72
C PRO A 16 -7.48 43.92 -18.84
N LYS A 17 -6.34 43.76 -19.54
CA LYS A 17 -4.93 43.73 -19.10
C LYS A 17 -4.47 45.02 -18.38
N PRO A 18 -3.24 45.02 -17.82
CA PRO A 18 -2.29 46.05 -18.26
C PRO A 18 -0.90 45.53 -18.64
N MET A 19 -0.24 46.28 -19.53
CA MET A 19 1.13 46.12 -20.04
C MET A 19 1.78 47.51 -20.10
N TYR A 20 3.10 47.57 -19.84
CA TYR A 20 4.06 48.71 -19.93
C TYR A 20 3.93 49.80 -18.85
N SER A 21 4.99 50.41 -18.28
CA SER A 21 6.38 50.72 -18.69
C SER A 21 7.20 51.00 -17.40
N GLY A 22 8.53 51.10 -17.33
CA GLY A 22 9.61 51.13 -18.31
C GLY A 22 10.97 51.41 -17.61
N ALA A 23 12.02 51.46 -18.45
CA ALA A 23 13.38 51.99 -18.22
C ALA A 23 14.28 51.26 -17.20
N GLY A 24 15.51 50.83 -17.52
CA GLY A 24 16.29 50.89 -18.75
C GLY A 24 17.78 50.63 -18.44
N ARG A 25 18.50 50.03 -19.42
CA ARG A 25 19.91 50.27 -19.80
C ARG A 25 21.01 50.09 -18.72
N LYS A 26 22.13 49.36 -18.88
CA LYS A 26 23.08 49.10 -19.99
C LYS A 26 23.98 47.91 -19.58
N ILE A 27 24.30 46.96 -20.47
CA ILE A 27 25.51 46.81 -21.32
C ILE A 27 26.82 46.47 -20.56
N GLY A 28 27.48 45.38 -21.01
CA GLY A 28 28.94 45.18 -20.93
C GLY A 28 29.32 43.78 -20.44
N ASP A 29 29.38 42.75 -21.29
CA ASP A 29 30.50 42.33 -22.15
C ASP A 29 31.63 41.53 -21.47
N SER A 30 32.02 40.47 -22.20
CA SER A 30 33.34 39.81 -22.21
C SER A 30 33.68 38.95 -20.98
N SER A 31 33.66 37.62 -21.11
CA SER A 31 34.69 36.75 -21.70
C SER A 31 35.92 36.53 -20.82
N ASN A 32 36.26 35.25 -20.72
CA ASN A 32 37.58 34.66 -20.54
C ASN A 32 38.17 34.45 -19.13
N ASN A 33 38.53 33.17 -18.93
CA ASN A 33 39.72 32.66 -18.27
C ASN A 33 39.99 33.09 -16.82
N ASN A 34 39.89 32.15 -15.88
CA ASN A 34 41.06 31.31 -15.57
C ASN A 34 40.75 30.28 -14.48
N LYS A 35 41.33 29.09 -14.68
CA LYS A 35 41.66 28.13 -13.62
C LYS A 35 42.51 28.84 -12.55
N LYS A 36 42.13 28.72 -11.28
CA LYS A 36 42.96 28.18 -10.19
C LYS A 36 42.41 28.55 -8.81
N ASN A 37 42.40 27.53 -7.96
CA ASN A 37 42.75 27.54 -6.55
C ASN A 37 41.81 28.18 -5.52
N ASN A 38 41.60 27.33 -4.51
CA ASN A 38 41.63 27.64 -3.08
C ASN A 38 40.43 28.42 -2.52
N GLN A 39 39.59 27.69 -1.79
CA GLN A 39 39.63 27.61 -0.33
C GLN A 39 39.02 28.85 0.33
N ASN A 40 37.84 28.61 0.90
CA ASN A 40 37.34 29.14 2.16
C ASN A 40 37.40 30.66 2.38
N LEU A 41 36.23 31.28 2.32
CA LEU A 41 35.90 32.47 3.09
C LEU A 41 34.57 32.21 3.82
N PHE A 42 34.67 31.66 5.03
CA PHE A 42 33.68 31.89 6.08
C PHE A 42 34.20 33.06 6.92
N GLN A 43 33.60 34.24 6.78
CA GLN A 43 33.42 35.20 7.87
C GLN A 43 31.98 34.97 8.34
N GLY A 44 31.65 34.67 9.60
CA GLY A 44 32.27 35.12 10.85
C GLY A 44 31.26 36.03 11.55
N ARG A 45 30.53 35.51 12.55
CA ARG A 45 29.93 36.34 13.61
C ARG A 45 30.51 35.89 14.94
N ALA A 46 31.27 36.82 15.51
CA ALA A 46 32.03 36.69 16.73
C ALA A 46 31.14 36.81 17.98
N HIS A 47 31.50 36.06 19.02
CA HIS A 47 31.34 36.48 20.41
C HIS A 47 32.67 36.27 21.15
N ARG A 48 33.03 37.31 21.93
CA ARG A 48 34.28 37.55 22.66
C ARG A 48 34.58 36.50 23.73
N LEU A 49 35.80 35.94 23.73
CA LEU A 49 36.94 36.18 24.65
C LEU A 49 36.75 35.69 26.10
N ASP A 50 37.51 34.68 26.49
CA ASP A 50 38.55 34.88 27.52
C ASP A 50 39.74 33.93 27.31
N GLY A 51 40.93 34.38 27.69
CA GLY A 51 42.21 33.91 27.18
C GLY A 51 42.78 32.63 27.80
N THR A 52 43.63 31.95 27.02
CA THR A 52 44.87 31.29 27.43
C THR A 52 45.61 30.84 26.16
N VAL A 53 46.88 31.23 26.04
CA VAL A 53 47.78 30.80 24.96
C VAL A 53 48.25 29.39 25.29
N VAL A 54 47.99 28.42 24.41
CA VAL A 54 48.61 27.09 24.43
C VAL A 54 49.23 26.84 23.05
N GLU A 55 50.54 26.58 23.02
CA GLU A 55 51.32 26.26 21.82
C GLU A 55 50.78 25.00 21.09
N PRO A 56 50.88 24.92 19.75
CA PRO A 56 50.44 23.73 19.01
C PRO A 56 51.42 22.56 19.20
N PRO A 57 50.95 21.32 19.44
CA PRO A 57 51.81 20.14 19.45
C PRO A 57 52.28 19.77 18.03
N LYS A 58 53.51 19.25 17.99
CA LYS A 58 54.29 18.85 16.80
C LYS A 58 53.58 17.78 15.95
N GLU A 59 53.72 17.87 14.63
CA GLU A 59 53.24 16.86 13.66
C GLU A 59 53.80 15.46 13.97
N GLU A 60 52.91 14.52 14.29
CA GLU A 60 53.25 13.12 14.46
C GLU A 60 53.15 12.38 13.11
N LYS A 61 54.25 11.75 12.70
CA LYS A 61 54.36 10.96 11.46
C LYS A 61 53.38 9.79 11.49
N LYS A 62 52.52 9.67 10.45
CA LYS A 62 51.60 8.54 10.25
C LYS A 62 52.34 7.19 10.29
N LYS A 63 51.94 6.30 11.20
CA LYS A 63 52.34 4.88 11.20
C LYS A 63 51.68 4.13 10.02
N PRO A 64 52.36 3.15 9.40
CA PRO A 64 51.76 2.31 8.37
C PRO A 64 50.70 1.38 8.98
N MET A 65 49.65 1.08 8.21
CA MET A 65 48.56 0.18 8.60
C MET A 65 49.10 -1.24 8.90
N PRO A 66 48.56 -1.96 9.91
CA PRO A 66 48.90 -3.35 10.11
C PRO A 66 48.32 -4.21 8.98
N ASN A 67 49.11 -5.18 8.54
CA ASN A 67 48.70 -6.21 7.57
C ASN A 67 47.40 -6.87 8.04
N THR A 68 46.35 -6.80 7.22
CA THR A 68 45.13 -7.56 7.43
C THR A 68 45.40 -9.02 7.08
N GLU A 69 45.45 -9.89 8.08
CA GLU A 69 45.31 -11.33 7.85
C GLU A 69 43.97 -11.62 7.15
N PRO A 70 43.89 -12.65 6.27
CA PRO A 70 42.62 -13.06 5.70
C PRO A 70 41.71 -13.57 6.82
N LEU A 71 40.50 -13.03 6.90
CA LEU A 71 39.47 -13.52 7.81
C LEU A 71 39.28 -15.04 7.63
N PRO A 72 39.13 -15.82 8.72
CA PRO A 72 38.80 -17.23 8.61
C PRO A 72 37.43 -17.38 7.91
N PRO A 73 37.20 -18.48 7.18
CA PRO A 73 35.90 -18.71 6.55
C PRO A 73 34.90 -18.98 7.67
N MET A 74 34.06 -17.98 7.95
CA MET A 74 33.02 -18.07 8.97
C MET A 74 31.65 -18.11 8.30
N ASP A 75 31.03 -19.27 8.40
CA ASP A 75 29.63 -19.50 8.76
C ASP A 75 29.20 -18.65 9.98
N GLY A 76 29.27 -17.33 9.83
CA GLY A 76 28.97 -16.32 10.84
C GLY A 76 27.66 -15.58 10.62
N TYR A 77 26.80 -16.07 9.71
CA TYR A 77 25.50 -15.47 9.42
C TYR A 77 24.44 -15.80 10.49
N GLU A 78 24.59 -16.89 11.24
CA GLU A 78 23.61 -17.33 12.25
C GLU A 78 23.80 -16.65 13.61
N TYR A 79 25.03 -16.35 14.05
CA TYR A 79 25.26 -16.03 15.48
C TYR A 79 25.01 -14.56 15.88
N ARG A 80 24.99 -13.59 14.94
CA ARG A 80 24.88 -12.15 15.28
C ARG A 80 23.49 -11.55 15.05
N GLN A 81 22.60 -12.22 14.31
CA GLN A 81 21.24 -11.72 14.09
C GLN A 81 20.26 -12.06 15.24
N GLU A 82 20.58 -13.07 16.07
CA GLU A 82 19.63 -13.55 17.08
C GLU A 82 19.48 -12.69 18.35
N LYS A 83 20.48 -11.87 18.73
CA LYS A 83 20.49 -11.28 20.10
C LYS A 83 20.05 -9.82 20.23
N VAL A 84 20.00 -9.03 19.15
CA VAL A 84 19.68 -7.59 19.23
C VAL A 84 18.27 -7.25 18.69
N VAL A 85 17.68 -8.13 17.88
CA VAL A 85 16.33 -7.95 17.30
C VAL A 85 15.20 -8.12 18.34
N VAL A 86 15.50 -8.62 19.53
CA VAL A 86 14.49 -9.32 20.34
C VAL A 86 13.63 -8.45 21.26
N ASN A 87 13.96 -7.23 21.71
CA ASN A 87 13.28 -6.70 22.92
C ASN A 87 12.22 -5.58 22.79
N ALA A 88 11.89 -5.06 21.60
CA ALA A 88 10.76 -4.11 21.46
C ALA A 88 9.54 -4.67 20.69
N LEU A 89 9.74 -5.74 19.90
CA LEU A 89 8.71 -6.48 19.13
C LEU A 89 8.67 -7.98 19.49
N ALA A 90 9.22 -8.33 20.67
CA ALA A 90 9.73 -9.63 21.06
C ALA A 90 8.86 -10.88 20.82
N ASN A 91 7.54 -10.76 20.68
CA ASN A 91 6.63 -11.91 20.67
C ASN A 91 5.39 -11.66 19.79
N ILE A 92 5.55 -11.05 18.61
CA ILE A 92 4.46 -11.03 17.62
C ILE A 92 4.40 -12.40 16.94
N PRO A 93 3.25 -13.10 16.92
CA PRO A 93 3.10 -14.34 16.16
C PRO A 93 3.50 -14.11 14.70
N ARG A 94 4.21 -15.08 14.10
CA ARG A 94 4.76 -14.97 12.74
C ARG A 94 3.72 -14.51 11.71
N GLU A 95 2.48 -14.96 11.83
CA GLU A 95 1.40 -14.63 10.91
C GLU A 95 0.98 -13.15 11.00
N LEU A 96 1.27 -12.47 12.11
CA LEU A 96 1.00 -11.05 12.35
C LEU A 96 2.21 -10.14 12.09
N ASP A 97 3.41 -10.70 11.97
CA ASP A 97 4.58 -9.93 11.54
C ASP A 97 4.55 -9.74 10.01
N VAL A 98 3.80 -8.73 9.56
CA VAL A 98 3.64 -8.37 8.15
C VAL A 98 4.70 -7.38 7.65
N ASN A 99 5.81 -7.21 8.40
CA ASN A 99 6.90 -6.36 7.95
C ASN A 99 7.59 -6.98 6.74
N PHE A 100 7.42 -6.34 5.58
CA PHE A 100 8.10 -6.78 4.37
C PHE A 100 9.60 -6.48 4.44
N TRP A 101 9.93 -5.26 4.84
CA TRP A 101 11.28 -4.70 4.84
C TRP A 101 12.09 -5.13 6.05
N THR A 102 13.34 -5.51 5.81
CA THR A 102 14.33 -5.64 6.88
C THR A 102 14.90 -4.26 7.20
N TRP A 103 14.67 -3.83 8.45
CA TRP A 103 15.19 -2.57 8.94
C TRP A 103 16.69 -2.74 9.21
N ASN A 104 17.54 -2.12 8.38
CA ASN A 104 18.99 -2.10 8.58
C ASN A 104 19.39 -1.05 9.63
N LEU A 105 18.78 -1.14 10.81
CA LEU A 105 19.07 -0.28 11.96
C LEU A 105 20.13 -0.99 12.81
N GLU A 106 21.29 -0.37 12.96
CA GLU A 106 22.38 -0.90 13.80
C GLU A 106 21.98 -0.90 15.28
N ASN A 107 21.11 0.04 15.71
CA ASN A 107 20.50 0.10 17.05
C ASN A 107 19.01 0.47 16.96
N MET A 108 18.16 -0.29 17.66
CA MET A 108 16.70 -0.01 17.77
C MET A 108 16.38 1.12 18.75
N GLU A 109 17.33 1.54 19.58
CA GLU A 109 17.18 2.63 20.56
C GLU A 109 16.99 4.01 19.91
N ASP A 110 17.36 4.13 18.63
CA ASP A 110 17.22 5.38 17.87
C ASP A 110 15.82 5.60 17.27
N ILE A 111 14.91 4.63 17.41
CA ILE A 111 13.55 4.71 16.87
C ILE A 111 12.67 5.55 17.82
N GLN A 112 12.32 6.77 17.41
CA GLN A 112 11.38 7.60 18.14
C GLN A 112 9.93 7.23 17.78
N CYS A 113 8.97 7.54 18.67
CA CYS A 113 7.54 7.25 18.45
C CYS A 113 6.99 7.84 17.12
N LYS A 114 7.56 8.95 16.65
CA LYS A 114 7.25 9.56 15.34
C LYS A 114 7.65 8.69 14.14
N ASP A 115 8.68 7.85 14.32
CA ASP A 115 9.23 7.02 13.25
C ASP A 115 8.33 5.80 13.01
N MET A 116 7.59 5.33 14.04
CA MET A 116 6.69 4.17 13.96
C MET A 116 5.56 4.29 12.92
N CYS A 117 5.09 5.49 12.61
CA CYS A 117 4.09 5.71 11.55
C CYS A 117 4.67 5.49 10.14
N LEU A 118 5.98 5.71 9.94
CA LEU A 118 6.67 5.53 8.67
C LEU A 118 7.27 4.12 8.51
N LEU A 119 7.44 3.39 9.62
CA LEU A 119 8.10 2.09 9.74
C LEU A 119 7.38 0.89 9.09
N ASN A 120 6.29 1.06 8.35
CA ASN A 120 5.64 -0.07 7.67
C ASN A 120 5.81 -0.05 6.15
N TYR A 121 6.20 1.08 5.53
CA TYR A 121 5.86 1.27 4.11
C TYR A 121 6.97 1.83 3.18
N CYS A 122 8.09 2.38 3.66
CA CYS A 122 9.25 2.69 2.79
C CYS A 122 10.54 2.89 3.62
N PRO A 123 11.56 2.01 3.52
CA PRO A 123 12.88 2.24 4.12
C PRO A 123 13.72 3.27 3.33
N CYS A 124 13.15 3.90 2.32
CA CYS A 124 13.76 4.84 1.36
C CYS A 124 14.39 6.06 2.04
N CYS A 125 13.90 6.39 3.23
CA CYS A 125 14.32 7.55 4.01
C CYS A 125 15.25 7.18 5.18
N VAL A 126 15.57 5.90 5.37
CA VAL A 126 16.33 5.42 6.55
C VAL A 126 17.42 4.44 6.09
N GLY A 127 18.68 4.88 6.10
CA GLY A 127 19.86 4.05 5.81
C GLY A 127 20.41 4.10 4.38
N PRO A 128 21.63 3.58 4.15
CA PRO A 128 22.27 3.60 2.83
C PRO A 128 21.43 2.83 1.81
N CYS A 129 21.17 3.46 0.67
CA CYS A 129 20.28 2.98 -0.39
C CYS A 129 20.67 1.64 -1.01
N CYS A 130 21.90 1.14 -0.75
CA CYS A 130 22.50 0.01 -1.46
C CYS A 130 23.14 -1.06 -0.55
N SER A 131 22.60 -1.34 0.64
CA SER A 131 23.09 -2.49 1.44
C SER A 131 22.74 -3.84 0.80
N PRO A 132 23.54 -4.91 0.99
CA PRO A 132 23.21 -6.25 0.48
C PRO A 132 21.85 -6.77 0.96
N VAL A 133 21.51 -6.46 2.21
CA VAL A 133 20.21 -6.74 2.84
C VAL A 133 19.08 -6.09 2.06
N ARG A 134 19.23 -4.82 1.71
CA ARG A 134 18.23 -4.07 0.93
C ARG A 134 18.09 -4.58 -0.49
N LYS A 135 19.20 -4.97 -1.12
CA LYS A 135 19.16 -5.64 -2.43
C LYS A 135 18.36 -6.94 -2.36
N ALA A 136 18.52 -7.72 -1.30
CA ALA A 136 17.76 -8.95 -1.08
C ALA A 136 16.25 -8.69 -0.93
N ASP A 137 15.85 -7.63 -0.20
CA ASP A 137 14.44 -7.23 -0.06
C ASP A 137 13.81 -6.84 -1.40
N TRP A 138 14.49 -6.01 -2.20
CA TRP A 138 14.03 -5.64 -3.55
C TRP A 138 13.91 -6.85 -4.46
N CYS A 139 14.91 -7.73 -4.47
CA CYS A 139 14.82 -9.00 -5.20
C CYS A 139 13.70 -9.90 -4.65
N GLY A 140 13.40 -9.81 -3.36
CA GLY A 140 12.29 -10.49 -2.70
C GLY A 140 10.93 -10.09 -3.25
N ILE A 141 10.74 -8.82 -3.62
CA ILE A 141 9.49 -8.32 -4.23
C ILE A 141 9.22 -9.03 -5.56
N LEU A 142 10.26 -9.21 -6.38
CA LEU A 142 10.12 -9.88 -7.69
C LEU A 142 9.68 -11.34 -7.57
N LYS A 143 9.82 -11.95 -6.39
CA LYS A 143 9.34 -13.31 -6.10
C LYS A 143 7.89 -13.35 -5.60
N ARG A 144 7.24 -12.19 -5.41
CA ARG A 144 5.88 -12.10 -4.86
C ARG A 144 4.84 -12.11 -5.97
N PHE A 145 3.79 -12.88 -5.75
CA PHE A 145 2.60 -12.88 -6.59
C PHE A 145 2.00 -11.47 -6.69
N THR A 146 1.95 -10.73 -5.58
CA THR A 146 1.45 -9.35 -5.54
C THR A 146 2.16 -8.45 -6.55
N PHE A 147 3.47 -8.58 -6.71
CA PHE A 147 4.24 -7.79 -7.68
C PHE A 147 3.81 -8.08 -9.13
N TRP A 148 3.68 -9.36 -9.48
CA TRP A 148 3.25 -9.75 -10.81
C TRP A 148 1.77 -9.41 -11.07
N LEU A 149 0.93 -9.49 -10.05
CA LEU A 149 -0.46 -9.06 -10.11
C LEU A 149 -0.56 -7.55 -10.40
N LEU A 150 0.25 -6.73 -9.72
CA LEU A 150 0.34 -5.28 -9.96
C LEU A 150 0.74 -4.98 -11.41
N LEU A 151 1.77 -5.64 -11.92
CA LEU A 151 2.21 -5.46 -13.31
C LEU A 151 1.13 -5.88 -14.30
N PHE A 152 0.45 -7.00 -14.04
CA PHE A 152 -0.66 -7.46 -14.87
C PHE A 152 -1.80 -6.44 -14.88
N GLN A 153 -2.21 -5.92 -13.72
CA GLN A 153 -3.26 -4.91 -13.62
C GLN A 153 -2.90 -3.61 -14.34
N LEU A 154 -1.63 -3.18 -14.24
CA LEU A 154 -1.13 -2.02 -14.97
C LEU A 154 -1.17 -2.23 -16.48
N ALA A 155 -0.69 -3.38 -16.95
CA ALA A 155 -0.74 -3.74 -18.36
C ALA A 155 -2.19 -3.83 -18.87
N TYR A 156 -3.09 -4.43 -18.09
CA TYR A 156 -4.50 -4.58 -18.45
C TYR A 156 -5.22 -3.23 -18.51
N TYR A 157 -4.92 -2.33 -17.56
CA TYR A 157 -5.41 -0.96 -17.58
C TYR A 157 -4.92 -0.18 -18.81
N ILE A 158 -3.62 -0.23 -19.13
CA ILE A 158 -3.07 0.40 -20.34
C ILE A 158 -3.74 -0.17 -21.59
N MET A 159 -3.92 -1.49 -21.66
CA MET A 159 -4.62 -2.13 -22.77
C MET A 159 -6.05 -1.59 -22.91
N THR A 160 -6.81 -1.46 -21.82
CA THR A 160 -8.17 -0.89 -21.89
C THR A 160 -8.18 0.57 -22.33
N LEU A 161 -7.16 1.36 -21.99
CA LEU A 161 -7.00 2.72 -22.50
C LEU A 161 -6.74 2.73 -24.00
N CYS A 162 -5.83 1.90 -24.50
CA CYS A 162 -5.52 1.84 -25.93
C CYS A 162 -6.72 1.46 -26.81
N TYR A 163 -7.68 0.70 -26.27
CA TYR A 163 -8.93 0.35 -26.97
C TYR A 163 -10.06 1.37 -26.77
N SER A 164 -9.88 2.37 -25.92
CA SER A 164 -10.90 3.40 -25.66
C SER A 164 -10.84 4.49 -26.71
N THR A 165 -12.01 4.91 -27.19
CA THR A 165 -12.13 5.96 -28.22
C THR A 165 -12.10 7.36 -27.63
N ASP A 166 -12.56 7.51 -26.40
CA ASP A 166 -12.68 8.78 -25.69
C ASP A 166 -11.96 8.66 -24.35
N ILE A 167 -10.82 9.35 -24.22
CA ILE A 167 -9.99 9.35 -23.02
C ILE A 167 -9.95 10.78 -22.47
N GLY A 168 -10.59 10.99 -21.32
CA GLY A 168 -10.54 12.26 -20.60
C GLY A 168 -9.19 12.49 -19.89
N TRP A 169 -9.05 13.64 -19.24
CA TRP A 169 -7.85 14.00 -18.46
C TRP A 169 -7.57 13.04 -17.28
N MET A 170 -8.60 12.33 -16.80
CA MET A 170 -8.48 11.29 -15.76
C MET A 170 -8.03 9.93 -16.30
N LEU A 171 -7.71 9.84 -17.60
CA LEU A 171 -7.33 8.60 -18.29
C LEU A 171 -8.36 7.50 -17.97
N GLU A 172 -9.63 7.78 -18.19
CA GLU A 172 -10.70 6.83 -17.89
C GLU A 172 -10.98 5.97 -19.14
N PRO A 173 -10.84 4.64 -19.07
CA PRO A 173 -11.25 3.80 -20.18
C PRO A 173 -12.77 3.91 -20.41
N SER A 174 -13.20 3.85 -21.67
CA SER A 174 -14.62 3.93 -22.01
C SER A 174 -15.41 2.80 -21.33
N THR A 175 -16.60 3.11 -20.80
CA THR A 175 -17.44 2.15 -20.07
C THR A 175 -17.74 0.88 -20.88
N SER A 176 -17.96 1.02 -22.19
CA SER A 176 -18.18 -0.11 -23.11
C SER A 176 -16.98 -1.06 -23.18
N ILE A 177 -15.75 -0.52 -23.12
CA ILE A 177 -14.50 -1.28 -23.15
C ILE A 177 -14.35 -2.07 -21.85
N VAL A 178 -14.50 -1.44 -20.68
CA VAL A 178 -14.38 -2.18 -19.40
C VAL A 178 -15.48 -3.24 -19.23
N ILE A 179 -16.70 -3.00 -19.70
CA ILE A 179 -17.76 -4.03 -19.73
C ILE A 179 -17.37 -5.18 -20.65
N LYS A 180 -16.86 -4.90 -21.86
CA LYS A 180 -16.39 -5.92 -22.80
C LYS A 180 -15.28 -6.79 -22.17
N TYR A 181 -14.36 -6.18 -21.45
CA TYR A 181 -13.21 -6.84 -20.84
C TYR A 181 -13.43 -7.40 -19.42
N GLY A 182 -14.68 -7.41 -18.94
CA GLY A 182 -15.03 -8.17 -17.74
C GLY A 182 -15.34 -7.40 -16.48
N ALA A 183 -15.76 -6.14 -16.59
CA ALA A 183 -16.30 -5.41 -15.45
C ALA A 183 -17.46 -6.20 -14.82
N MET A 184 -17.58 -6.11 -13.50
CA MET A 184 -18.70 -6.70 -12.78
C MET A 184 -19.96 -5.96 -13.23
N SER A 185 -20.93 -6.71 -13.75
CA SER A 185 -22.22 -6.20 -14.20
C SER A 185 -23.31 -7.17 -13.77
N THR A 186 -24.20 -6.70 -12.89
CA THR A 186 -25.33 -7.52 -12.41
C THR A 186 -26.21 -7.97 -13.56
N GLN A 187 -26.47 -7.13 -14.58
CA GLN A 187 -27.25 -7.54 -15.75
C GLN A 187 -26.60 -8.70 -16.51
N LYS A 188 -25.29 -8.64 -16.76
CA LYS A 188 -24.56 -9.69 -17.47
C LYS A 188 -24.45 -10.99 -16.65
N ILE A 189 -24.36 -10.87 -15.33
CA ILE A 189 -24.40 -12.05 -14.45
C ILE A 189 -25.80 -12.67 -14.46
N ARG A 190 -26.85 -11.85 -14.36
CA ARG A 190 -28.24 -12.29 -14.24
C ARG A 190 -28.78 -12.91 -15.53
N TYR A 191 -28.65 -12.20 -16.65
CA TYR A 191 -29.33 -12.55 -17.89
C TYR A 191 -28.44 -13.34 -18.86
N ASP A 192 -27.13 -13.12 -18.82
CA ASP A 192 -26.17 -13.77 -19.71
C ASP A 192 -25.33 -14.85 -18.97
N TYR A 193 -25.59 -15.10 -17.69
CA TYR A 193 -24.89 -16.08 -16.83
C TYR A 193 -23.35 -15.91 -16.80
N GLN A 194 -22.86 -14.69 -16.94
CA GLN A 194 -21.42 -14.38 -17.02
C GLN A 194 -20.76 -14.30 -15.63
N PHE A 195 -20.81 -15.39 -14.86
CA PHE A 195 -20.26 -15.47 -13.49
C PHE A 195 -18.77 -15.18 -13.38
N TRP A 196 -18.00 -15.41 -14.46
CA TRP A 196 -16.58 -15.07 -14.53
C TRP A 196 -16.29 -13.59 -14.25
N ARG A 197 -17.30 -12.71 -14.42
CA ARG A 197 -17.22 -11.28 -14.08
C ARG A 197 -17.02 -11.02 -12.59
N LEU A 198 -17.40 -11.95 -11.73
CA LEU A 198 -17.12 -11.90 -10.28
C LEU A 198 -15.64 -12.05 -9.96
N PHE A 199 -14.83 -12.49 -10.93
CA PHE A 199 -13.38 -12.62 -10.80
C PHE A 199 -12.65 -11.57 -11.65
N THR A 200 -13.03 -11.40 -12.92
CA THR A 200 -12.27 -10.54 -13.85
C THR A 200 -12.31 -9.05 -13.51
N TYR A 201 -13.37 -8.59 -12.84
CA TYR A 201 -13.48 -7.19 -12.46
C TYR A 201 -12.35 -6.71 -11.55
N MET A 202 -11.75 -7.64 -10.79
CA MET A 202 -10.65 -7.37 -9.86
C MET A 202 -9.37 -6.90 -10.56
N PHE A 203 -9.27 -7.06 -11.88
CA PHE A 203 -8.09 -6.65 -12.65
C PHE A 203 -8.29 -5.35 -13.43
N LEU A 204 -9.52 -4.90 -13.58
CA LEU A 204 -9.87 -3.69 -14.32
C LEU A 204 -9.79 -2.46 -13.42
N HIS A 205 -9.49 -1.30 -14.02
CA HIS A 205 -9.43 -0.03 -13.31
C HIS A 205 -10.11 1.08 -14.13
N GLY A 206 -10.77 1.99 -13.44
CA GLY A 206 -11.60 3.03 -14.04
C GLY A 206 -10.87 4.34 -14.35
N SER A 207 -9.68 4.57 -13.76
CA SER A 207 -8.89 5.80 -13.95
C SER A 207 -7.44 5.59 -13.46
N TRP A 208 -6.55 6.54 -13.76
CA TRP A 208 -5.15 6.42 -13.35
C TRP A 208 -4.98 6.58 -11.83
N ILE A 209 -5.80 7.44 -11.22
CA ILE A 209 -5.86 7.60 -9.76
C ILE A 209 -6.35 6.31 -9.11
N HIS A 210 -7.35 5.67 -9.73
CA HIS A 210 -7.91 4.43 -9.21
C HIS A 210 -6.88 3.29 -9.20
N ILE A 211 -6.14 3.08 -10.29
CA ILE A 211 -5.08 2.06 -10.31
C ILE A 211 -3.90 2.43 -9.41
N LEU A 212 -3.54 3.72 -9.29
CA LEU A 212 -2.48 4.18 -8.40
C LEU A 212 -2.78 3.82 -6.94
N PHE A 213 -3.99 4.14 -6.44
CA PHE A 213 -4.34 3.84 -5.05
C PHE A 213 -4.56 2.35 -4.79
N ASN A 214 -5.07 1.58 -5.75
CA ASN A 214 -5.10 0.11 -5.63
C ASN A 214 -3.69 -0.47 -5.59
N SER A 215 -2.80 0.04 -6.43
CA SER A 215 -1.41 -0.42 -6.47
C SER A 215 -0.70 -0.14 -5.16
N LEU A 216 -0.90 1.07 -4.61
CA LEU A 216 -0.40 1.45 -3.30
C LEU A 216 -1.00 0.58 -2.18
N GLY A 217 -2.31 0.31 -2.22
CA GLY A 217 -2.98 -0.55 -1.25
C GLY A 217 -2.47 -1.99 -1.28
N GLN A 218 -2.26 -2.57 -2.46
CA GLN A 218 -1.65 -3.89 -2.59
C GLN A 218 -0.20 -3.88 -2.08
N PHE A 219 0.59 -2.87 -2.44
CA PHE A 219 1.96 -2.75 -1.97
C PHE A 219 2.03 -2.67 -0.43
N MET A 220 1.18 -1.85 0.18
CA MET A 220 1.15 -1.63 1.63
C MET A 220 0.59 -2.83 2.39
N PHE A 221 -0.59 -3.33 2.00
CA PHE A 221 -1.32 -4.31 2.80
C PHE A 221 -1.11 -5.77 2.35
N CYS A 222 -0.77 -6.01 1.08
CA CYS A 222 -0.69 -7.37 0.56
C CYS A 222 0.71 -7.98 0.62
N LEU A 223 1.78 -7.23 0.31
CA LEU A 223 3.15 -7.78 0.26
C LEU A 223 3.59 -8.40 1.58
N GLY A 224 3.31 -7.70 2.69
CA GLY A 224 3.57 -8.17 4.04
C GLY A 224 2.80 -9.45 4.35
N CYS A 225 1.49 -9.45 4.11
CA CYS A 225 0.63 -10.61 4.31
C CYS A 225 1.06 -11.81 3.46
N GLU A 226 1.44 -11.61 2.18
CA GLU A 226 1.92 -12.68 1.32
C GLU A 226 3.21 -13.32 1.87
N LYS A 227 4.14 -12.50 2.36
CA LYS A 227 5.39 -12.96 2.98
C LYS A 227 5.10 -13.81 4.23
N SER A 228 4.18 -13.36 5.08
CA SER A 228 3.94 -13.98 6.39
C SER A 228 3.01 -15.20 6.32
N TRP A 229 2.02 -15.17 5.43
CA TRP A 229 1.01 -16.23 5.30
C TRP A 229 1.39 -17.30 4.27
N GLY A 230 2.35 -16.99 3.41
CA GLY A 230 2.69 -17.80 2.23
C GLY A 230 1.72 -17.58 1.08
N TYR A 231 2.22 -17.80 -0.14
CA TYR A 231 1.50 -17.43 -1.36
C TYR A 231 0.14 -18.13 -1.52
N VAL A 232 0.01 -19.40 -1.11
CA VAL A 232 -1.24 -20.17 -1.27
C VAL A 232 -2.39 -19.57 -0.45
N ARG A 233 -2.17 -19.36 0.85
CA ARG A 233 -3.20 -18.81 1.75
C ARG A 233 -3.54 -17.37 1.37
N TYR A 234 -2.52 -16.58 1.04
CA TYR A 234 -2.69 -15.19 0.59
C TYR A 234 -3.54 -15.10 -0.69
N ILE A 235 -3.20 -15.87 -1.74
CA ILE A 235 -3.94 -15.89 -3.01
C ILE A 235 -5.39 -16.33 -2.78
N ALA A 236 -5.60 -17.39 -2.00
CA ALA A 236 -6.93 -17.88 -1.68
C ALA A 236 -7.78 -16.80 -1.00
N ILE A 237 -7.25 -16.14 0.03
CA ILE A 237 -7.96 -15.07 0.73
C ILE A 237 -8.21 -13.89 -0.21
N TYR A 238 -7.20 -13.40 -0.93
CA TYR A 238 -7.30 -12.24 -1.81
C TYR A 238 -8.40 -12.42 -2.88
N PHE A 239 -8.38 -13.54 -3.60
CA PHE A 239 -9.34 -13.75 -4.69
C PHE A 239 -10.72 -14.20 -4.21
N LEU A 240 -10.82 -15.08 -3.22
CA LEU A 240 -12.13 -15.51 -2.73
C LEU A 240 -12.87 -14.37 -2.02
N SER A 241 -12.17 -13.56 -1.22
CA SER A 241 -12.78 -12.35 -0.63
C SER A 241 -13.18 -11.33 -1.70
N GLY A 242 -12.37 -11.17 -2.75
CA GLY A 242 -12.73 -10.35 -3.91
C GLY A 242 -13.99 -10.86 -4.62
N ILE A 243 -14.11 -12.16 -4.87
CA ILE A 243 -15.32 -12.76 -5.46
C ILE A 243 -16.56 -12.52 -4.57
N LEU A 244 -16.42 -12.68 -3.25
CA LEU A 244 -17.50 -12.37 -2.30
C LEU A 244 -17.85 -10.88 -2.30
N GLY A 245 -16.84 -10.01 -2.45
CA GLY A 245 -17.02 -8.58 -2.72
C GLY A 245 -17.84 -8.34 -3.98
N GLY A 246 -17.47 -8.96 -5.11
CA GLY A 246 -18.21 -8.86 -6.37
C GLY A 246 -19.67 -9.32 -6.24
N LEU A 247 -19.92 -10.39 -5.48
CA LEU A 247 -21.27 -10.88 -5.19
C LEU A 247 -22.07 -9.86 -4.38
N VAL A 248 -21.52 -9.34 -3.29
CA VAL A 248 -22.19 -8.34 -2.45
C VAL A 248 -22.43 -7.05 -3.24
N SER A 249 -21.48 -6.65 -4.09
CA SER A 249 -21.62 -5.53 -5.00
C SER A 249 -22.76 -5.71 -6.00
N ALA A 250 -22.90 -6.92 -6.56
CA ALA A 250 -23.93 -7.22 -7.54
C ALA A 250 -25.37 -7.09 -7.00
N MET A 251 -25.58 -6.97 -5.68
CA MET A 251 -26.87 -6.64 -5.08
C MET A 251 -27.33 -5.18 -5.31
N LYS A 252 -26.40 -4.29 -5.71
CA LYS A 252 -26.69 -2.89 -6.04
C LYS A 252 -27.49 -2.78 -7.33
N SER A 253 -27.68 -1.55 -7.80
CA SER A 253 -28.44 -1.28 -9.04
C SER A 253 -27.87 -2.06 -10.22
N ALA A 254 -28.76 -2.69 -10.99
CA ALA A 254 -28.38 -3.53 -12.13
C ALA A 254 -27.62 -2.77 -13.23
N ASN A 255 -27.77 -1.45 -13.28
CA ASN A 255 -27.11 -0.56 -14.23
C ASN A 255 -25.72 -0.10 -13.77
N GLN A 256 -25.32 -0.39 -12.54
CA GLN A 256 -23.99 -0.06 -12.05
C GLN A 256 -23.01 -1.17 -12.40
N ILE A 257 -21.81 -0.75 -12.81
CA ILE A 257 -20.67 -1.64 -12.99
C ILE A 257 -19.65 -1.42 -11.88
N SER A 258 -18.88 -2.45 -11.58
CA SER A 258 -17.75 -2.35 -10.65
C SER A 258 -16.48 -2.89 -11.30
N VAL A 259 -15.37 -2.24 -11.01
CA VAL A 259 -14.00 -2.60 -11.41
C VAL A 259 -13.08 -2.28 -10.24
N GLY A 260 -11.98 -2.99 -10.10
CA GLY A 260 -10.92 -2.65 -9.17
C GLY A 260 -10.51 -3.81 -8.27
N ALA A 261 -9.22 -3.81 -7.94
CA ALA A 261 -8.58 -4.76 -7.03
C ALA A 261 -9.03 -4.61 -5.56
N SER A 262 -9.69 -3.50 -5.23
CA SER A 262 -9.89 -3.02 -3.86
C SER A 262 -10.70 -3.95 -2.99
N ALA A 263 -11.68 -4.68 -3.53
CA ALA A 263 -12.42 -5.67 -2.77
C ALA A 263 -11.49 -6.77 -2.19
N GLY A 264 -10.51 -7.23 -2.97
CA GLY A 264 -9.50 -8.16 -2.49
C GLY A 264 -8.54 -7.53 -1.48
N ILE A 265 -8.18 -6.25 -1.65
CA ILE A 265 -7.35 -5.50 -0.69
C ILE A 265 -8.07 -5.39 0.67
N PHE A 266 -9.32 -4.93 0.65
CA PHE A 266 -10.17 -4.87 1.85
C PHE A 266 -10.39 -6.26 2.45
N GLY A 267 -10.43 -7.32 1.64
CA GLY A 267 -10.44 -8.69 2.11
C GLY A 267 -9.17 -9.10 2.83
N ILE A 268 -7.98 -8.74 2.33
CA ILE A 268 -6.72 -8.95 3.06
C ILE A 268 -6.70 -8.17 4.38
N MET A 269 -7.24 -6.95 4.40
CA MET A 269 -7.30 -6.15 5.64
C MET A 269 -8.29 -6.74 6.65
N GLY A 270 -9.45 -7.22 6.20
CA GLY A 270 -10.39 -7.97 7.04
C GLY A 270 -9.81 -9.28 7.55
N ALA A 271 -9.06 -9.99 6.70
CA ALA A 271 -8.33 -11.20 7.07
C ALA A 271 -7.26 -10.94 8.13
N TYR A 272 -6.51 -9.84 8.01
CA TYR A 272 -5.53 -9.44 9.00
C TYR A 272 -6.20 -9.07 10.34
N ALA A 273 -7.31 -8.33 10.31
CA ALA A 273 -8.11 -8.05 11.50
C ALA A 273 -8.61 -9.34 12.19
N ALA A 274 -9.12 -10.30 11.42
CA ALA A 274 -9.57 -11.59 11.96
C ALA A 274 -8.42 -12.38 12.59
N LEU A 275 -7.23 -12.33 12.00
CA LEU A 275 -6.05 -12.99 12.53
C LEU A 275 -5.57 -12.36 13.85
N ILE A 276 -5.65 -11.03 13.98
CA ILE A 276 -5.41 -10.33 15.26
C ILE A 276 -6.36 -10.85 16.33
N LEU A 277 -7.65 -11.06 16.00
CA LEU A 277 -8.64 -11.58 16.94
C LEU A 277 -8.36 -13.05 17.33
N LEU A 278 -7.96 -13.89 16.38
CA LEU A 278 -7.60 -15.30 16.62
C LEU A 278 -6.45 -15.43 17.62
N LEU A 279 -5.46 -14.53 17.50
CA LEU A 279 -4.22 -14.56 18.26
C LEU A 279 -4.19 -13.57 19.43
N TRP A 280 -5.33 -12.95 19.74
CA TRP A 280 -5.42 -11.81 20.68
C TRP A 280 -4.83 -12.07 22.07
N SER A 281 -4.97 -13.30 22.57
CA SER A 281 -4.46 -13.70 23.88
C SER A 281 -2.93 -13.81 23.92
N GLN A 282 -2.29 -14.01 22.77
CA GLN A 282 -0.83 -14.09 22.64
C GLN A 282 -0.18 -12.70 22.57
N LEU A 283 -0.97 -11.65 22.30
CA LEU A 283 -0.47 -10.29 22.13
C LEU A 283 -0.29 -9.57 23.46
N GLN A 284 0.85 -8.91 23.62
CA GLN A 284 1.24 -8.13 24.81
C GLN A 284 2.00 -6.85 24.43
N GLY A 285 2.10 -5.91 25.37
CA GLY A 285 2.92 -4.70 25.23
C GLY A 285 2.61 -3.85 23.99
N MET A 286 3.66 -3.32 23.36
CA MET A 286 3.56 -2.42 22.21
C MET A 286 2.94 -3.07 20.97
N ALA A 287 3.19 -4.37 20.78
CA ALA A 287 2.57 -5.14 19.69
C ALA A 287 1.04 -5.10 19.78
N LYS A 288 0.49 -5.31 20.99
CA LYS A 288 -0.96 -5.26 21.20
C LYS A 288 -1.53 -3.88 20.91
N ILE A 289 -0.83 -2.81 21.30
CA ILE A 289 -1.24 -1.43 21.04
C ILE A 289 -1.26 -1.17 19.53
N GLN A 290 -0.18 -1.48 18.81
CA GLN A 290 -0.08 -1.28 17.36
C GLN A 290 -1.18 -2.03 16.60
N LEU A 291 -1.44 -3.30 16.95
CA LEU A 291 -2.47 -4.10 16.31
C LEU A 291 -3.88 -3.63 16.68
N THR A 292 -4.08 -3.09 17.89
CA THR A 292 -5.33 -2.42 18.26
C THR A 292 -5.55 -1.16 17.43
N THR A 293 -4.51 -0.37 17.18
CA THR A 293 -4.58 0.78 16.27
C THR A 293 -5.02 0.35 14.89
N PHE A 294 -4.51 -0.76 14.35
CA PHE A 294 -5.00 -1.29 13.08
C PHE A 294 -6.51 -1.61 13.12
N LEU A 295 -6.99 -2.30 14.17
CA LEU A 295 -8.41 -2.61 14.33
C LEU A 295 -9.31 -1.37 14.38
N ILE A 296 -8.81 -0.26 14.95
CA ILE A 296 -9.52 1.02 15.00
C ILE A 296 -9.44 1.76 13.66
N MET A 297 -8.29 1.73 12.98
CA MET A 297 -8.07 2.43 11.72
C MET A 297 -8.79 1.77 10.54
N LEU A 298 -8.96 0.45 10.55
CA LEU A 298 -9.67 -0.28 9.50
C LEU A 298 -11.09 0.28 9.21
N PRO A 299 -12.01 0.40 10.19
CA PRO A 299 -13.34 0.96 9.94
C PRO A 299 -13.29 2.44 9.53
N ILE A 300 -12.36 3.23 10.06
CA ILE A 300 -12.17 4.64 9.66
C ILE A 300 -11.78 4.72 8.19
N MET A 301 -10.76 3.96 7.79
CA MET A 301 -10.29 3.91 6.42
C MET A 301 -11.38 3.34 5.48
N PHE A 302 -12.13 2.34 5.94
CA PHE A 302 -13.29 1.83 5.21
C PHE A 302 -14.29 2.96 4.92
N ILE A 303 -14.67 3.76 5.92
CA ILE A 303 -15.61 4.87 5.72
C ILE A 303 -15.02 5.92 4.78
N CYS A 304 -13.79 6.37 5.03
CA CYS A 304 -13.14 7.43 4.27
C CYS A 304 -12.93 7.09 2.80
N VAL A 305 -12.66 5.81 2.47
CA VAL A 305 -12.38 5.38 1.10
C VAL A 305 -13.65 4.87 0.40
N SER A 306 -14.43 4.03 1.07
CA SER A 306 -15.53 3.28 0.42
C SER A 306 -16.69 4.18 0.00
N PHE A 307 -16.90 5.29 0.70
CA PHE A 307 -18.00 6.23 0.41
C PHE A 307 -17.58 7.40 -0.48
N LEU A 308 -16.37 7.39 -1.05
CA LEU A 308 -16.00 8.35 -2.08
C LEU A 308 -16.89 8.17 -3.32
N PRO A 309 -17.16 9.25 -4.09
CA PRO A 309 -17.89 9.15 -5.33
C PRO A 309 -17.28 8.11 -6.27
N HIS A 310 -18.15 7.32 -6.93
CA HIS A 310 -17.76 6.27 -7.87
C HIS A 310 -16.99 5.08 -7.26
N VAL A 311 -16.89 4.98 -5.93
CA VAL A 311 -16.32 3.83 -5.23
C VAL A 311 -17.41 2.82 -4.85
N ASP A 312 -17.05 1.54 -4.94
CA ASP A 312 -17.95 0.44 -4.68
C ASP A 312 -17.90 -0.06 -3.23
N TRP A 313 -18.59 0.67 -2.34
CA TRP A 313 -18.62 0.32 -0.91
C TRP A 313 -19.14 -1.08 -0.61
N ALA A 314 -20.09 -1.60 -1.40
CA ALA A 314 -20.65 -2.93 -1.20
C ALA A 314 -19.62 -4.01 -1.55
N GLY A 315 -18.85 -3.78 -2.61
CA GLY A 315 -17.68 -4.59 -2.95
C GLY A 315 -16.66 -4.63 -1.83
N HIS A 316 -16.33 -3.48 -1.23
CA HIS A 316 -15.41 -3.42 -0.09
C HIS A 316 -15.97 -4.15 1.13
N LEU A 317 -17.26 -3.99 1.44
CA LEU A 317 -17.90 -4.65 2.58
C LEU A 317 -17.86 -6.18 2.42
N GLY A 318 -18.24 -6.69 1.24
CA GLY A 318 -18.15 -8.11 0.94
C GLY A 318 -16.71 -8.63 0.96
N GLY A 319 -15.75 -7.80 0.54
CA GLY A 319 -14.32 -8.05 0.71
C GLY A 319 -13.93 -8.25 2.17
N VAL A 320 -14.16 -7.25 3.02
CA VAL A 320 -13.83 -7.31 4.47
C VAL A 320 -14.47 -8.53 5.14
N LEU A 321 -15.78 -8.72 4.95
CA LEU A 321 -16.51 -9.84 5.56
C LEU A 321 -16.00 -11.19 5.03
N GLY A 322 -15.80 -11.30 3.72
CA GLY A 322 -15.23 -12.50 3.09
C GLY A 322 -13.84 -12.81 3.63
N GLY A 323 -12.98 -11.80 3.78
CA GLY A 323 -11.65 -11.93 4.37
C GLY A 323 -11.69 -12.42 5.82
N ILE A 324 -12.57 -11.85 6.65
CA ILE A 324 -12.77 -12.28 8.04
C ILE A 324 -13.21 -13.75 8.08
N GLY A 325 -14.25 -14.09 7.32
CA GLY A 325 -14.80 -15.44 7.28
C GLY A 325 -13.79 -16.48 6.80
N LEU A 326 -13.06 -16.19 5.72
CA LEU A 326 -12.03 -17.07 5.17
C LEU A 326 -10.87 -17.27 6.16
N THR A 327 -10.41 -16.22 6.85
CA THR A 327 -9.34 -16.35 7.84
C THR A 327 -9.75 -17.24 9.01
N PHE A 328 -10.96 -17.08 9.53
CA PHE A 328 -11.45 -17.96 10.60
C PHE A 328 -11.53 -19.43 10.21
N LEU A 329 -11.62 -19.74 8.92
CA LEU A 329 -11.59 -21.12 8.41
C LEU A 329 -10.15 -21.59 8.12
N ILE A 330 -9.37 -20.79 7.40
CA ILE A 330 -8.02 -21.14 6.92
C ILE A 330 -6.98 -21.16 8.05
N PHE A 331 -7.12 -20.27 9.04
CA PHE A 331 -6.21 -20.14 10.19
C PHE A 331 -6.85 -20.62 11.50
N CYS A 332 -7.89 -21.47 11.43
CA CYS A 332 -8.57 -21.97 12.63
C CYS A 332 -7.64 -22.78 13.55
N ASP A 333 -6.58 -23.36 13.01
CA ASP A 333 -5.53 -24.09 13.76
C ASP A 333 -4.71 -23.17 14.67
N LYS A 334 -4.72 -21.86 14.41
CA LYS A 334 -4.02 -20.85 15.21
C LYS A 334 -4.82 -20.35 16.41
N ALA A 335 -6.13 -20.61 16.44
CA ALA A 335 -6.98 -20.25 17.57
C ALA A 335 -6.65 -21.09 18.81
N GLU A 336 -6.86 -20.52 19.99
CA GLU A 336 -6.92 -21.32 21.21
C GLU A 336 -7.97 -22.43 21.09
N GLU A 337 -7.64 -23.65 21.53
CA GLU A 337 -8.47 -24.84 21.35
C GLU A 337 -9.91 -24.64 21.84
N LYS A 338 -10.09 -24.00 23.01
CA LYS A 338 -11.41 -23.69 23.58
C LYS A 338 -12.28 -22.78 22.70
N ASN A 339 -11.65 -21.89 21.91
CA ASN A 339 -12.32 -20.88 21.09
C ASN A 339 -12.42 -21.29 19.62
N ARG A 340 -11.61 -22.24 19.17
CA ARG A 340 -11.51 -22.68 17.77
C ARG A 340 -12.86 -22.96 17.12
N LYS A 341 -13.75 -23.71 17.80
CA LYS A 341 -15.08 -24.05 17.27
C LYS A 341 -15.96 -22.82 17.01
N TRP A 342 -15.83 -21.78 17.83
CA TRP A 342 -16.62 -20.54 17.69
C TRP A 342 -16.13 -19.70 16.53
N PHE A 343 -14.82 -19.63 16.31
CA PHE A 343 -14.27 -18.99 15.12
C PHE A 343 -14.69 -19.72 13.84
N ILE A 344 -14.61 -21.06 13.82
CA ILE A 344 -15.08 -21.85 12.67
C ILE A 344 -16.56 -21.58 12.41
N LEU A 345 -17.41 -21.63 13.44
CA LEU A 345 -18.84 -21.36 13.30
C LEU A 345 -19.10 -19.94 12.77
N ALA A 346 -18.43 -18.92 13.32
CA ALA A 346 -18.53 -17.55 12.84
C ALA A 346 -18.08 -17.44 11.38
N GLY A 347 -16.97 -18.08 11.00
CA GLY A 347 -16.47 -18.13 9.63
C GLY A 347 -17.49 -18.73 8.67
N VAL A 348 -18.07 -19.88 9.01
CA VAL A 348 -19.11 -20.54 8.20
C VAL A 348 -20.34 -19.63 8.05
N ILE A 349 -20.82 -19.02 9.14
CA ILE A 349 -21.98 -18.12 9.10
C ILE A 349 -21.73 -16.92 8.19
N ILE A 350 -20.56 -16.28 8.31
CA ILE A 350 -20.20 -15.13 7.48
C ILE A 350 -20.19 -15.51 6.00
N ILE A 351 -19.56 -16.63 5.64
CA ILE A 351 -19.50 -17.10 4.24
C ILE A 351 -20.90 -17.44 3.72
N ILE A 352 -21.73 -18.12 4.52
CA ILE A 352 -23.12 -18.42 4.15
C ILE A 352 -23.89 -17.12 3.91
N ILE A 353 -23.77 -16.11 4.77
CA ILE A 353 -24.46 -14.82 4.60
C ILE A 353 -23.99 -14.12 3.31
N CYS A 354 -22.68 -14.08 3.06
CA CYS A 354 -22.10 -13.49 1.85
C CYS A 354 -22.51 -14.20 0.55
N LEU A 355 -23.01 -15.44 0.62
CA LEU A 355 -23.51 -16.19 -0.54
C LEU A 355 -25.04 -16.16 -0.63
N ALA A 356 -25.71 -16.49 0.47
CA ALA A 356 -27.15 -16.71 0.54
C ALA A 356 -27.97 -15.41 0.43
N VAL A 357 -27.41 -14.26 0.81
CA VAL A 357 -28.10 -12.97 0.65
C VAL A 357 -27.98 -12.42 -0.77
N PRO A 358 -26.77 -12.36 -1.39
CA PRO A 358 -26.65 -11.79 -2.72
C PRO A 358 -27.31 -12.60 -3.83
N LEU A 359 -27.19 -13.93 -3.81
CA LEU A 359 -27.67 -14.77 -4.91
C LEU A 359 -29.17 -14.59 -5.20
N PRO A 360 -30.09 -14.68 -4.21
CA PRO A 360 -31.50 -14.40 -4.46
C PRO A 360 -31.75 -12.99 -4.98
N ILE A 361 -31.09 -11.97 -4.42
CA ILE A 361 -31.29 -10.58 -4.83
C ILE A 361 -30.85 -10.37 -6.28
N ILE A 362 -29.71 -10.94 -6.66
CA ILE A 362 -29.19 -10.89 -8.03
C ILE A 362 -30.19 -11.50 -9.01
N PHE A 363 -30.85 -12.61 -8.67
CA PHE A 363 -31.73 -13.32 -9.63
C PHE A 363 -33.23 -12.99 -9.53
N THR A 364 -33.71 -12.39 -8.44
CA THR A 364 -35.16 -12.14 -8.24
C THR A 364 -35.58 -10.69 -8.38
N ARG A 365 -34.68 -9.73 -8.15
CA ARG A 365 -35.01 -8.30 -8.13
C ARG A 365 -35.10 -7.77 -9.56
N LYS A 366 -36.32 -7.64 -10.11
CA LYS A 366 -36.57 -7.16 -11.49
C LYS A 366 -35.80 -5.89 -11.82
#